data_AF-A0A6G2J5W9-F1
#
_entry.id   AF-A0A6G2J5W9-F1
#
_cell.length_a   1.000
_cell.length_b   1.000
_cell.length_c   1.000
_cell.angle_alpha   90.00
_cell.angle_beta   90.00
_cell.angle_gamma   90.00
#
_symmetry.space_group_name_H-M   'P 1'
#
loop_
_entity.id
_entity.type
_entity.pdbx_description
1 polymer ?
#
loop_
_entity_poly.entity_id
_entity_poly.type
_entity_poly.pdbx_seq_one_letter_code
_entity_poly.pdbx_strand_id
1 'polypeptide(L)'
;MSKPPVESSEDWVAKYYDRIVGECKISFERRDRVTHWSYMVLGAFMGVYVGFTAGIDTNPMLRFALTATILAIMTRFFFQSTIAYSFYLRYRYIRTKIEEHWMDKTDIEEIEKEIRKFDHGKHNPATKNRIAGQIRSGPLVLILPVILLVHGFEIGSFWYYVILVALIGYVVYEIWNYVTYDQIKSKS
;
A
#
# COMPACT_ATOMS: atom_id res chain seq x y z
N MET A 1 -19.69 43.15 15.19
CA MET A 1 -19.19 41.84 14.74
C MET A 1 -19.71 41.61 13.33
N SER A 2 -18.88 41.86 12.31
CA SER A 2 -19.20 41.50 10.93
C SER A 2 -19.20 39.97 10.81
N LYS A 3 -20.23 39.40 10.18
CA LYS A 3 -20.19 37.99 9.77
C LYS A 3 -18.98 37.80 8.85
N PRO A 4 -18.22 36.69 8.97
CA PRO A 4 -17.18 36.39 8.00
C PRO A 4 -17.80 36.37 6.59
N PRO A 5 -17.07 36.85 5.57
CA PRO A 5 -17.57 36.85 4.20
C PRO A 5 -17.93 35.41 3.80
N VAL A 6 -19.11 35.25 3.20
CA VAL A 6 -19.51 33.99 2.58
C VAL A 6 -18.53 33.76 1.45
N GLU A 7 -17.62 32.80 1.65
CA GLU A 7 -16.66 32.37 0.64
C GLU A 7 -17.45 31.97 -0.61
N SER A 8 -17.08 32.49 -1.78
CA SER A 8 -17.77 32.09 -3.01
C SER A 8 -17.55 30.59 -3.22
N SER A 9 -18.53 29.89 -3.78
CA SER A 9 -18.44 28.44 -4.00
C SER A 9 -17.18 28.07 -4.80
N GLU A 10 -16.75 28.94 -5.71
CA GLU A 10 -15.52 28.82 -6.51
C GLU A 10 -14.24 28.96 -5.67
N ASP A 11 -14.16 29.95 -4.78
CA ASP A 11 -12.99 30.14 -3.90
C ASP A 11 -12.78 28.93 -2.98
N TRP A 12 -13.87 28.33 -2.51
CA TRP A 12 -13.83 27.10 -1.71
C TRP A 12 -13.31 25.91 -2.54
N VAL A 13 -13.83 25.71 -3.76
CA VAL A 13 -13.38 24.63 -4.65
C VAL A 13 -11.90 24.78 -4.99
N ALA A 14 -11.43 25.99 -5.29
CA ALA A 14 -10.03 26.27 -5.60
C ALA A 14 -9.10 25.93 -4.42
N LYS A 15 -9.44 26.36 -3.19
CA LYS A 15 -8.66 26.01 -1.99
C LYS A 15 -8.66 24.51 -1.72
N TYR A 16 -9.80 23.86 -1.94
CA TYR A 16 -9.92 22.42 -1.78
C TYR A 16 -9.07 21.67 -2.81
N TYR A 17 -9.05 22.13 -4.07
CA TYR A 17 -8.22 21.60 -5.13
C TYR A 17 -6.73 21.63 -4.77
N ASP A 18 -6.22 22.77 -4.29
CA ASP A 18 -4.80 22.90 -3.90
C ASP A 18 -4.42 21.91 -2.79
N ARG A 19 -5.31 21.74 -1.80
CA ARG A 19 -5.13 20.72 -0.74
C ARG A 19 -5.05 19.32 -1.33
N ILE A 20 -5.98 18.95 -2.23
CA ILE A 20 -6.03 17.62 -2.84
C ILE A 20 -4.80 17.35 -3.72
N VAL A 21 -4.30 18.36 -4.43
CA VAL A 21 -3.04 18.25 -5.19
C VAL A 21 -1.87 17.92 -4.25
N GLY A 22 -1.78 18.59 -3.10
CA GLY A 22 -0.79 18.29 -2.07
C GLY A 22 -0.90 16.84 -1.54
N GLU A 23 -2.09 16.41 -1.16
CA GLU A 23 -2.35 15.05 -0.65
C GLU A 23 -2.07 13.96 -1.70
N CYS A 24 -2.38 14.23 -2.95
CA CYS A 24 -2.11 13.35 -4.08
C CYS A 24 -0.58 13.15 -4.26
N LYS A 25 0.19 14.24 -4.19
CA LYS A 25 1.66 14.20 -4.25
C LYS A 25 2.25 13.41 -3.08
N ILE A 26 1.82 13.69 -1.85
CA ILE A 26 2.29 12.99 -0.64
C ILE A 26 1.99 11.48 -0.74
N SER A 27 0.79 11.11 -1.17
CA SER A 27 0.38 9.70 -1.30
C SER A 27 1.21 8.96 -2.36
N PHE A 28 1.49 9.63 -3.48
CA PHE A 28 2.35 9.10 -4.53
C PHE A 28 3.80 8.91 -4.05
N GLU A 29 4.38 9.93 -3.42
CA GLU A 29 5.73 9.87 -2.84
C GLU A 29 5.84 8.79 -1.76
N ARG A 30 4.79 8.59 -0.95
CA ARG A 30 4.76 7.52 0.05
C ARG A 30 4.82 6.14 -0.59
N ARG A 31 4.08 5.90 -1.68
CA ARG A 31 4.14 4.64 -2.44
C ARG A 31 5.54 4.40 -3.00
N ASP A 32 6.14 5.42 -3.61
CA ASP A 32 7.46 5.30 -4.24
C ASP A 32 8.56 5.11 -3.21
N ARG A 33 8.44 5.77 -2.05
CA ARG A 33 9.33 5.59 -0.90
C ARG A 33 9.27 4.16 -0.39
N VAL A 34 8.07 3.63 -0.13
CA VAL A 34 7.91 2.23 0.33
C VAL A 34 8.51 1.25 -0.68
N THR A 35 8.32 1.51 -1.98
CA THR A 35 8.91 0.70 -3.05
C THR A 35 10.45 0.76 -3.04
N HIS A 36 11.04 1.94 -2.87
CA HIS A 36 12.50 2.10 -2.72
C HIS A 36 13.03 1.35 -1.48
N TRP A 37 12.35 1.47 -0.34
CA TRP A 37 12.72 0.74 0.87
C TRP A 37 12.65 -0.77 0.65
N SER A 38 11.64 -1.28 -0.06
CA SER A 38 11.54 -2.69 -0.42
C SER A 38 12.76 -3.15 -1.23
N TYR A 39 13.19 -2.38 -2.24
CA TYR A 39 14.38 -2.73 -3.02
C TYR A 39 15.67 -2.64 -2.21
N MET A 40 15.81 -1.64 -1.34
CA MET A 40 16.98 -1.54 -0.46
C MET A 40 17.08 -2.73 0.51
N VAL A 41 15.97 -3.09 1.16
CA VAL A 41 15.94 -4.24 2.06
C VAL A 41 16.19 -5.54 1.30
N LEU A 42 15.64 -5.68 0.09
CA LEU A 42 15.91 -6.85 -0.76
C LEU A 42 17.40 -6.93 -1.16
N GLY A 43 18.01 -5.81 -1.54
CA GLY A 43 19.44 -5.75 -1.86
C GLY A 43 20.32 -6.09 -0.66
N ALA A 44 20.01 -5.53 0.51
CA ALA A 44 20.70 -5.86 1.76
C ALA A 44 20.55 -7.34 2.13
N PHE A 45 19.34 -7.89 1.99
CA PHE A 45 19.07 -9.31 2.21
C PHE A 45 19.89 -10.19 1.26
N MET A 46 19.94 -9.87 -0.04
CA MET A 46 20.73 -10.64 -1.00
C MET A 46 22.23 -10.60 -0.65
N GLY A 47 22.76 -9.44 -0.25
CA GLY A 47 24.15 -9.34 0.21
C GLY A 47 24.44 -10.23 1.42
N VAL A 48 23.56 -10.21 2.42
CA VAL A 48 23.68 -11.05 3.62
C VAL A 48 23.51 -12.54 3.28
N TYR A 49 22.53 -12.89 2.44
CA TYR A 49 22.25 -14.26 2.03
C TYR A 49 23.41 -14.87 1.24
N VAL A 50 23.97 -14.12 0.28
CA VAL A 50 25.16 -14.53 -0.48
C VAL A 50 26.36 -14.69 0.45
N GLY A 51 26.58 -13.73 1.36
CA GLY A 51 27.63 -13.81 2.36
C GLY A 51 27.54 -15.07 3.23
N PHE A 52 26.32 -15.46 3.62
CA PHE A 52 26.11 -16.73 4.31
C PHE A 52 26.47 -17.93 3.44
N THR A 53 26.11 -17.95 2.16
CA THR A 53 26.42 -19.08 1.26
C THR A 53 27.88 -19.18 0.84
N ALA A 54 28.61 -18.06 0.78
CA ALA A 54 29.93 -18.02 0.14
C ALA A 54 31.12 -18.27 1.08
N GLY A 55 30.95 -18.20 2.40
CA GLY A 55 32.14 -18.26 3.28
C GLY A 55 31.93 -18.69 4.72
N ILE A 56 30.70 -18.99 5.16
CA ILE A 56 30.43 -19.41 6.54
C ILE A 56 29.54 -20.63 6.48
N ASP A 57 30.00 -21.72 7.12
CA ASP A 57 29.21 -22.93 7.35
C ASP A 57 28.07 -22.57 8.32
N THR A 58 27.04 -21.94 7.77
CA THR A 58 26.00 -21.29 8.55
C THR A 58 24.84 -22.23 8.72
N ASN A 59 24.36 -22.30 9.96
CA ASN A 59 23.21 -23.10 10.34
C ASN A 59 22.05 -22.86 9.33
N PRO A 60 21.60 -23.89 8.58
CA PRO A 60 20.52 -23.79 7.61
C PRO A 60 19.25 -23.17 8.19
N MET A 61 19.00 -23.40 9.48
CA MET A 61 17.86 -22.81 10.20
C MET A 61 17.94 -21.29 10.33
N LEU A 62 19.15 -20.72 10.49
CA LEU A 62 19.33 -19.25 10.52
C LEU A 62 19.05 -18.63 9.15
N ARG A 63 19.48 -19.28 8.07
CA ARG A 63 19.20 -18.83 6.70
C ARG A 63 17.69 -18.89 6.40
N PHE A 64 17.02 -19.93 6.88
CA PHE A 64 15.56 -20.06 6.77
C PHE A 64 14.82 -18.98 7.57
N ALA A 65 15.19 -18.78 8.84
CA ALA A 65 14.61 -17.74 9.69
C ALA A 65 14.82 -16.33 9.14
N LEU A 66 16.00 -16.04 8.58
CA LEU A 66 16.29 -14.78 7.90
C LEU A 66 15.36 -14.56 6.70
N THR A 67 15.22 -15.58 5.85
CA THR A 67 14.36 -15.50 4.66
C THR A 67 12.89 -15.29 5.06
N ALA A 68 12.42 -15.99 6.10
CA ALA A 68 11.07 -15.82 6.63
C ALA A 68 10.84 -14.40 7.19
N THR A 69 11.82 -13.85 7.91
CA THR A 69 11.75 -12.50 8.46
C THR A 69 11.68 -11.45 7.35
N ILE A 70 12.50 -11.60 6.30
CA ILE A 70 12.49 -10.69 5.16
C ILE A 70 11.17 -10.78 4.40
N LEU A 71 10.62 -11.98 4.22
CA LEU A 71 9.31 -12.15 3.59
C LEU A 71 8.20 -11.47 4.41
N ALA A 72 8.24 -11.53 5.75
CA ALA A 72 7.31 -10.80 6.61
C ALA A 72 7.44 -9.27 6.43
N ILE A 73 8.66 -8.74 6.41
CA ILE A 73 8.90 -7.30 6.18
C ILE A 73 8.41 -6.87 4.80
N MET A 74 8.72 -7.64 3.75
CA MET A 74 8.28 -7.35 2.38
C MET A 74 6.75 -7.41 2.26
N THR A 75 6.10 -8.34 2.95
CA THR A 75 4.64 -8.44 3.01
C THR A 75 4.03 -7.16 3.60
N ARG A 76 4.60 -6.65 4.70
CA ARG A 76 4.16 -5.39 5.31
C ARG A 76 4.32 -4.20 4.36
N PHE A 77 5.47 -4.09 3.70
CA PHE A 77 5.71 -3.02 2.72
C PHE A 77 4.76 -3.11 1.53
N PHE A 78 4.45 -4.32 1.06
CA PHE A 78 3.46 -4.53 0.02
C PHE A 78 2.09 -3.97 0.42
N PHE A 79 1.55 -4.36 1.59
CA PHE A 79 0.26 -3.85 2.06
C PHE A 79 0.28 -2.33 2.28
N GLN A 80 1.35 -1.76 2.83
CA GLN A 80 1.48 -0.30 2.99
C GLN A 80 1.52 0.43 1.64
N SER A 81 2.18 -0.13 0.64
CA SER A 81 2.21 0.42 -0.72
C SER A 81 0.84 0.38 -1.39
N THR A 82 0.07 -0.71 -1.20
CA THR A 82 -1.29 -0.82 -1.70
C THR A 82 -2.24 0.18 -1.01
N ILE A 83 -2.12 0.35 0.31
CA ILE A 83 -2.88 1.36 1.06
C ILE A 83 -2.55 2.75 0.50
N ALA A 84 -1.28 3.13 0.39
CA ALA A 84 -0.86 4.42 -0.14
C ALA A 84 -1.38 4.68 -1.56
N TYR A 85 -1.37 3.66 -2.42
CA TYR A 85 -1.91 3.78 -3.77
C TYR A 85 -3.43 3.97 -3.79
N SER A 86 -4.15 3.32 -2.87
CA SER A 86 -5.60 3.51 -2.75
C SER A 86 -5.97 4.97 -2.39
N PHE A 87 -5.17 5.62 -1.54
CA PHE A 87 -5.31 7.05 -1.25
C PHE A 87 -5.00 7.93 -2.45
N TYR A 88 -3.89 7.64 -3.14
CA TYR A 88 -3.52 8.34 -4.36
C TYR A 88 -4.65 8.29 -5.40
N LEU A 89 -5.26 7.11 -5.62
CA LEU A 89 -6.39 6.97 -6.54
C LEU A 89 -7.62 7.78 -6.11
N ARG A 90 -7.91 7.83 -4.80
CA ARG A 90 -8.98 8.65 -4.24
C ARG A 90 -8.76 10.14 -4.53
N TYR A 91 -7.60 10.67 -4.19
CA TYR A 91 -7.29 12.07 -4.42
C TYR A 91 -7.26 12.42 -5.90
N ARG A 92 -6.72 11.53 -6.74
CA ARG A 92 -6.74 11.71 -8.19
C ARG A 92 -8.17 11.76 -8.75
N TYR A 93 -9.07 10.90 -8.28
CA TYR A 93 -10.47 10.91 -8.72
C TYR A 93 -11.17 12.23 -8.39
N ILE A 94 -11.04 12.70 -7.14
CA ILE A 94 -11.61 13.97 -6.69
C ILE A 94 -11.03 15.13 -7.51
N ARG A 95 -9.71 15.13 -7.73
CA ARG A 95 -9.04 16.13 -8.57
C ARG A 95 -9.62 16.16 -9.98
N THR A 96 -9.76 15.00 -10.62
CA THR A 96 -10.34 14.91 -11.98
C THR A 96 -11.79 15.40 -12.01
N LYS A 97 -12.58 15.17 -10.94
CA LYS A 97 -13.96 15.71 -10.86
C LYS A 97 -14.00 17.24 -10.78
N ILE A 98 -13.07 17.84 -10.03
CA ILE A 98 -12.95 19.31 -9.98
C ILE A 98 -12.49 19.86 -11.34
N GLU A 99 -11.51 19.21 -11.99
CA GLU A 99 -11.05 19.58 -13.33
C GLU A 99 -12.19 19.48 -14.37
N GLU A 100 -13.06 18.48 -14.28
CA GLU A 100 -14.23 18.31 -15.16
C GLU A 100 -15.24 19.45 -15.00
N HIS A 101 -15.44 19.95 -13.78
CA HIS A 101 -16.32 21.09 -13.53
C HIS A 101 -15.79 22.39 -14.12
N TRP A 102 -14.49 22.67 -13.97
CA TRP A 102 -13.86 23.84 -14.61
C TRP A 102 -13.84 23.75 -16.15
N MET A 103 -14.17 22.60 -16.73
CA MET A 103 -14.40 22.43 -18.17
C MET A 103 -15.90 22.51 -18.55
N ASP A 104 -16.76 23.01 -17.65
CA ASP A 104 -18.22 23.09 -17.80
C ASP A 104 -18.91 21.74 -18.04
N LYS A 105 -18.33 20.63 -17.55
CA LYS A 105 -18.88 19.27 -17.75
C LYS A 105 -19.67 18.73 -16.57
N THR A 106 -19.58 19.34 -15.39
CA THR A 106 -20.18 18.85 -14.14
C THR A 106 -20.62 20.05 -13.31
N ASP A 107 -21.71 19.93 -12.55
CA ASP A 107 -22.21 21.00 -11.68
C ASP A 107 -21.51 21.01 -10.31
N ILE A 108 -21.44 22.19 -9.67
CA ILE A 108 -20.71 22.39 -8.41
C ILE A 108 -21.35 21.62 -7.24
N GLU A 109 -22.68 21.47 -7.25
CA GLU A 109 -23.42 20.68 -6.24
C GLU A 109 -23.08 19.18 -6.33
N GLU A 110 -22.84 18.67 -7.55
CA GLU A 110 -22.47 17.28 -7.77
C GLU A 110 -21.05 17.00 -7.26
N ILE A 111 -20.13 17.95 -7.45
CA ILE A 111 -18.78 17.87 -6.87
C ILE A 111 -18.83 17.91 -5.36
N GLU A 112 -19.62 18.82 -4.77
CA GLU A 112 -19.68 18.93 -3.31
C GLU A 112 -20.20 17.63 -2.68
N LYS A 113 -21.19 17.00 -3.33
CA LYS A 113 -21.69 15.68 -2.93
C LYS A 113 -20.63 14.59 -3.04
N GLU A 114 -19.87 14.56 -4.13
CA GLU A 114 -18.79 13.58 -4.33
C GLU A 114 -17.61 13.83 -3.36
N ILE A 115 -17.24 15.08 -3.10
CA ILE A 115 -16.25 15.48 -2.09
C ILE A 115 -16.72 15.01 -0.71
N ARG A 116 -17.95 15.31 -0.29
CA ARG A 116 -18.45 14.86 1.02
C ARG A 116 -18.48 13.33 1.14
N LYS A 117 -18.84 12.63 0.06
CA LYS A 117 -18.92 11.17 0.00
C LYS A 117 -17.54 10.50 0.08
N PHE A 118 -16.54 11.05 -0.61
CA PHE A 118 -15.23 10.43 -0.67
C PHE A 118 -14.25 11.00 0.35
N ASP A 119 -14.35 12.28 0.72
CA ASP A 119 -13.43 12.91 1.67
C ASP A 119 -13.72 12.51 3.13
N HIS A 120 -15.00 12.54 3.50
CA HIS A 120 -15.45 12.16 4.86
C HIS A 120 -16.02 10.74 4.94
N GLY A 121 -16.38 10.14 3.81
CA GLY A 121 -16.89 8.77 3.78
C GLY A 121 -15.79 7.71 3.82
N LYS A 122 -16.17 6.50 4.25
CA LYS A 122 -15.35 5.27 4.15
C LYS A 122 -15.21 4.76 2.70
N HIS A 123 -15.71 5.51 1.72
CA HIS A 123 -15.75 5.08 0.34
C HIS A 123 -14.46 5.47 -0.36
N ASN A 124 -13.92 4.55 -1.14
CA ASN A 124 -12.78 4.80 -2.00
C ASN A 124 -13.28 4.64 -3.44
N PRO A 125 -13.12 5.64 -4.33
CA PRO A 125 -13.58 5.55 -5.71
C PRO A 125 -12.74 4.56 -6.53
N ALA A 126 -11.65 4.05 -5.94
CA ALA A 126 -10.86 2.96 -6.50
C ALA A 126 -11.74 1.72 -6.72
N THR A 127 -12.08 1.48 -7.99
CA THR A 127 -12.77 0.26 -8.43
C THR A 127 -11.95 -0.95 -7.98
N LYS A 128 -12.59 -1.99 -7.43
CA LYS A 128 -11.94 -3.27 -7.03
C LYS A 128 -10.92 -3.76 -8.06
N ASN A 129 -11.19 -3.54 -9.36
CA ASN A 129 -10.34 -3.94 -10.48
C ASN A 129 -8.98 -3.21 -10.56
N ARG A 130 -8.88 -1.93 -10.16
CA ARG A 130 -7.61 -1.18 -10.21
C ARG A 130 -6.67 -1.54 -9.06
N ILE A 131 -7.23 -1.75 -7.86
CA ILE A 131 -6.48 -2.29 -6.72
C ILE A 131 -6.05 -3.74 -7.01
N ALA A 132 -6.94 -4.56 -7.60
CA ALA A 132 -6.60 -5.91 -8.05
C ALA A 132 -5.47 -5.94 -9.10
N GLY A 133 -5.38 -4.92 -9.97
CA GLY A 133 -4.29 -4.77 -10.92
C GLY A 133 -2.93 -4.56 -10.24
N GLN A 134 -2.88 -3.73 -9.19
CA GLN A 134 -1.66 -3.53 -8.40
C GLN A 134 -1.33 -4.76 -7.53
N ILE A 135 -2.36 -5.47 -7.03
CA ILE A 135 -2.18 -6.75 -6.33
C ILE A 135 -1.66 -7.83 -7.29
N ARG A 136 -2.00 -7.79 -8.59
CA ARG A 136 -1.48 -8.72 -9.61
C ARG A 136 -0.04 -8.44 -10.01
N SER A 137 0.40 -7.18 -10.06
CA SER A 137 1.75 -6.81 -10.52
C SER A 137 2.77 -6.63 -9.39
N GLY A 138 2.33 -6.24 -8.19
CA GLY A 138 3.19 -6.10 -7.01
C GLY A 138 3.78 -7.38 -6.38
N PRO A 139 3.32 -8.62 -6.63
CA PRO A 139 3.91 -9.81 -6.01
C PRO A 139 5.32 -10.13 -6.54
N LEU A 140 5.77 -9.52 -7.63
CA LEU A 140 7.08 -9.83 -8.22
C LEU A 140 8.22 -9.69 -7.20
N VAL A 141 8.13 -8.72 -6.28
CA VAL A 141 9.11 -8.50 -5.20
C VAL A 141 9.02 -9.58 -4.10
N LEU A 142 7.85 -10.21 -3.93
CA LEU A 142 7.63 -11.27 -2.93
C LEU A 142 8.03 -12.66 -3.45
N ILE A 143 8.07 -12.87 -4.77
CA ILE A 143 8.39 -14.18 -5.37
C ILE A 143 9.81 -14.63 -4.99
N LEU A 144 10.80 -13.75 -5.05
CA LEU A 144 12.20 -14.12 -4.79
C LEU A 144 12.42 -14.66 -3.36
N PRO A 145 11.99 -13.97 -2.28
CA PRO A 145 12.06 -14.54 -0.93
C PRO A 145 11.27 -15.84 -0.75
N VAL A 146 10.12 -15.99 -1.44
CA VAL A 146 9.32 -17.23 -1.38
C VAL A 146 10.10 -18.41 -1.98
N ILE A 147 10.74 -18.22 -3.14
CA ILE A 147 11.57 -19.26 -3.78
C ILE A 147 12.70 -19.69 -2.84
N LEU A 148 13.40 -18.73 -2.24
CA LEU A 148 14.51 -19.01 -1.30
C LEU A 148 14.01 -19.73 -0.04
N LEU A 149 12.80 -19.40 0.43
CA LEU A 149 12.20 -20.06 1.59
C LEU A 149 11.85 -21.52 1.28
N VAL A 150 11.28 -21.81 0.11
CA VAL A 150 10.99 -23.19 -0.33
C VAL A 150 12.28 -23.98 -0.53
N HIS A 151 13.31 -23.36 -1.13
CA HIS A 151 14.60 -24.03 -1.34
C HIS A 151 15.33 -24.36 -0.03
N GLY A 152 15.24 -23.48 0.98
CA GLY A 152 15.87 -23.68 2.28
C GLY A 152 15.05 -24.55 3.26
N PHE A 153 13.92 -25.10 2.84
CA PHE A 153 13.06 -25.91 3.70
C PHE A 153 13.55 -27.36 3.77
N GLU A 154 13.76 -27.87 4.99
CA GLU A 154 14.17 -29.24 5.23
C GLU A 154 13.13 -30.01 6.06
N ILE A 155 12.70 -31.16 5.54
CA ILE A 155 11.77 -32.07 6.24
C ILE A 155 12.60 -32.86 7.25
N GLY A 156 12.52 -32.48 8.53
CA GLY A 156 13.23 -33.20 9.59
C GLY A 156 13.39 -32.43 10.89
N SER A 157 13.28 -31.10 10.87
CA SER A 157 13.34 -30.27 12.08
C SER A 157 12.01 -29.58 12.36
N PHE A 158 11.51 -29.79 13.59
CA PHE A 158 10.27 -29.19 14.10
C PHE A 158 10.24 -27.66 13.94
N TRP A 159 11.41 -27.01 14.06
CA TRP A 159 11.51 -25.56 14.02
C TRP A 159 11.16 -24.93 12.67
N TYR A 160 11.38 -25.64 11.56
CA TYR A 160 10.96 -25.14 10.24
C TYR A 160 9.44 -24.97 10.18
N TYR A 161 8.70 -25.93 10.75
CA TYR A 161 7.24 -25.86 10.84
C TYR A 161 6.78 -24.71 11.76
N VAL A 162 7.46 -24.49 12.89
CA VAL A 162 7.15 -23.37 13.80
C VAL A 162 7.31 -22.03 13.08
N ILE A 163 8.43 -21.82 12.38
CA ILE A 163 8.69 -20.59 11.62
C ILE A 163 7.65 -20.41 10.51
N LEU A 164 7.31 -21.49 9.80
CA LEU A 164 6.34 -21.45 8.70
C LEU A 164 4.92 -21.13 9.20
N VAL A 165 4.48 -21.73 10.32
CA VAL A 165 3.20 -21.41 10.96
C VAL A 165 3.17 -19.96 11.44
N ALA A 166 4.25 -19.47 12.06
CA ALA A 166 4.35 -18.08 12.49
C ALA A 166 4.26 -17.10 11.30
N LEU A 167 4.94 -17.41 10.20
CA LEU A 167 4.89 -16.63 8.97
C LEU A 167 3.48 -16.62 8.36
N ILE A 168 2.83 -17.77 8.26
CA ILE A 168 1.45 -17.86 7.76
C ILE A 168 0.51 -17.05 8.67
N GLY A 169 0.63 -17.21 9.99
CA GLY A 169 -0.15 -16.43 10.96
C GLY A 169 0.05 -14.93 10.79
N TYR A 170 1.30 -14.50 10.56
CA TYR A 170 1.62 -13.09 10.28
C TYR A 170 0.99 -12.60 8.97
N VAL A 171 1.06 -13.38 7.88
CA VAL A 171 0.43 -13.02 6.60
C VAL A 171 -1.08 -12.92 6.74
N VAL A 172 -1.72 -13.86 7.44
CA VAL A 172 -3.17 -13.81 7.72
C VAL A 172 -3.52 -12.57 8.54
N TYR A 173 -2.71 -12.22 9.54
CA TYR A 173 -2.88 -11.00 10.33
C TYR A 173 -2.75 -9.72 9.47
N GLU A 174 -1.77 -9.65 8.57
CA GLU A 174 -1.63 -8.51 7.66
C GLU A 174 -2.79 -8.42 6.66
N ILE A 175 -3.27 -9.55 6.12
CA ILE A 175 -4.47 -9.59 5.27
C ILE A 175 -5.69 -9.09 6.06
N TRP A 176 -5.86 -9.54 7.31
CA TRP A 176 -6.95 -9.10 8.16
C TRP A 176 -6.89 -7.59 8.39
N ASN A 177 -5.73 -7.05 8.74
CA ASN A 177 -5.52 -5.61 8.92
C ASN A 177 -5.82 -4.83 7.64
N TYR A 178 -5.45 -5.36 6.48
CA TYR A 178 -5.72 -4.73 5.20
C TYR A 178 -7.23 -4.71 4.86
N VAL A 179 -7.93 -5.82 5.08
CA VAL A 179 -9.37 -5.94 4.80
C VAL A 179 -10.23 -5.16 5.81
N THR A 180 -9.79 -5.11 7.07
CA THR A 180 -10.47 -4.33 8.13
C THR A 180 -10.09 -2.84 8.10
N TYR A 181 -9.12 -2.44 7.27
CA TYR A 181 -8.74 -1.06 7.11
C TYR A 181 -9.94 -0.23 6.66
N ASP A 182 -10.39 0.67 7.54
CA ASP A 182 -11.70 1.31 7.48
C ASP A 182 -11.95 2.10 6.18
N GLN A 183 -10.87 2.46 5.48
CA GLN A 183 -10.88 3.25 4.25
C GLN A 183 -10.72 2.43 2.96
N ILE A 184 -10.50 1.11 3.09
CA ILE A 184 -10.53 0.13 1.99
C ILE A 184 -11.88 -0.58 1.91
N LYS A 185 -12.68 -0.49 2.99
CA LYS A 185 -14.01 -1.09 3.09
C LYS A 185 -15.03 -0.39 2.19
N SER A 186 -15.01 -0.75 0.90
CA SER A 186 -16.12 -0.54 -0.02
C SER A 186 -17.32 -1.32 0.52
N LYS A 187 -18.27 -0.64 1.15
CA LYS A 187 -19.63 -1.20 1.28
C LYS A 187 -20.17 -1.28 -0.14
N SER A 188 -20.34 -2.51 -0.63
CA SER A 188 -21.20 -2.79 -1.79
C SER A 188 -22.65 -2.60 -1.40
#